data_AF-A0A536UFA9-F1
#
_entry.id   AF-A0A536UFA9-F1
#
_cell.length_a   1.000
_cell.length_b   1.000
_cell.length_c   1.000
_cell.angle_alpha   90.00
_cell.angle_beta   90.00
_cell.angle_gamma   90.00
#
_symmetry.space_group_name_H-M   'P 1'
#
loop_
_entity.id
_entity.type
_entity.pdbx_description
1 polymer ?
#
loop_
_entity_poly.entity_id
_entity_poly.type
_entity_poly.pdbx_seq_one_letter_code
_entity_poly.pdbx_strand_id
1 'polypeptide(L)' 'VYVSCAGRGGPHFGAPSAELAVVRHALGDVPLVGFFANGEIARHHLYGYTGVLTVFIGSA' A
#
# COMPACT_ATOMS: atom_id res chain seq x y z
N VAL A 1 4.57 -4.50 -3.85
CA VAL A 1 4.51 -3.03 -4.06
C VAL A 1 3.22 -2.52 -3.48
N TYR A 2 3.28 -1.58 -2.54
CA TYR A 2 2.11 -0.97 -1.91
C TYR A 2 1.88 0.45 -2.42
N VAL A 3 0.70 0.71 -2.98
CA VAL A 3 0.31 2.06 -3.43
C VAL A 3 -0.85 2.53 -2.58
N SER A 4 -0.70 3.68 -1.92
CA SER A 4 -1.77 4.27 -1.11
C SER A 4 -2.20 5.61 -1.66
N CYS A 5 -3.47 5.94 -1.51
CA CYS A 5 -3.97 7.27 -1.82
C CYS A 5 -3.25 8.34 -0.98
N ALA A 6 -2.79 9.42 -1.60
CA ALA A 6 -2.20 10.56 -0.91
C ALA A 6 -3.18 11.20 0.11
N GLY A 7 -4.48 11.05 -0.12
CA GLY A 7 -5.53 11.44 0.81
C GLY A 7 -5.68 10.55 2.05
N ARG A 8 -4.95 9.43 2.15
CA ARG A 8 -4.97 8.47 3.27
C ARG A 8 -3.68 8.47 4.08
N GLY A 9 -2.94 9.58 4.11
CA GLY A 9 -1.66 9.68 4.83
C GLY A 9 -1.76 9.60 6.36
N GLY A 10 -0.76 10.16 7.05
CA GLY A 10 -0.64 10.11 8.50
C GLY A 10 -1.88 10.48 9.33
N PRO A 11 -2.70 11.49 8.96
CA PRO A 11 -3.94 11.81 9.68
C PRO A 11 -4.96 10.66 9.74
N HIS A 12 -4.97 9.76 8.75
CA HIS A 12 -5.87 8.60 8.71
C HIS A 12 -5.39 7.44 9.56
N PHE A 13 -4.07 7.35 9.80
CA PHE A 13 -3.44 6.19 10.43
C PHE A 13 -2.65 6.53 11.71
N GLY A 14 -2.69 7.78 12.16
CA GLY A 14 -2.11 8.25 13.42
C GLY A 14 -0.62 8.64 13.38
N ALA A 15 0.13 8.28 12.33
CA ALA A 15 1.53 8.69 12.17
C ALA A 15 1.99 8.62 10.70
N PRO A 16 3.06 9.34 10.32
CA PRO A 16 3.65 9.20 8.98
C PRO A 16 3.98 7.75 8.66
N SER A 17 3.59 7.29 7.47
CA SER A 17 3.83 5.91 6.99
C SER A 17 3.24 4.79 7.86
N ALA A 18 2.35 5.09 8.82
CA ALA A 18 1.75 4.10 9.72
C ALA A 18 1.02 2.99 8.95
N GLU A 19 0.36 3.34 7.86
CA GLU A 19 -0.30 2.37 6.99
C GLU A 19 0.69 1.33 6.40
N LEU A 20 1.82 1.80 5.87
CA LEU A 20 2.85 0.91 5.33
C LEU A 20 3.46 0.03 6.43
N ALA A 21 3.58 0.57 7.66
CA ALA A 21 4.03 -0.18 8.82
C ALA A 21 3.04 -1.30 9.20
N VAL A 22 1.73 -1.05 9.15
CA VAL A 22 0.68 -2.06 9.36
C VAL A 22 0.79 -3.18 8.32
N VAL A 23 0.99 -2.84 7.04
CA VAL A 23 1.17 -3.83 5.97
C VAL A 23 2.42 -4.67 6.21
N ARG A 24 3.56 -4.05 6.56
CA ARG A 24 4.80 -4.75 6.92
C ARG A 24 4.59 -5.70 8.10
N HIS A 25 3.91 -5.24 9.14
CA HIS A 25 3.61 -6.05 10.31
C HIS A 25 2.78 -7.29 9.94
N ALA A 26 1.77 -7.14 9.09
CA ALA A 26 0.91 -8.25 8.67
C ALA A 26 1.62 -9.27 7.75
N LEU A 27 2.53 -8.81 6.89
CA LEU A 27 3.21 -9.67 5.91
C LEU A 27 4.49 -10.33 6.45
N GLY A 28 5.07 -9.81 7.53
CA GLY A 28 6.33 -10.32 8.08
C GLY A 28 7.55 -9.87 7.27
N ASP A 29 8.59 -10.71 7.26
CA ASP A 29 9.88 -10.40 6.64
C ASP A 29 9.86 -10.61 5.12
N VAL A 30 9.09 -9.76 4.44
CA VAL A 30 9.06 -9.67 2.98
C VAL A 30 9.53 -8.30 2.53
N PRO A 31 10.28 -8.19 1.40
CA PRO A 31 10.61 -6.91 0.83
C PRO A 31 9.35 -6.10 0.50
N LEU A 32 9.13 -5.01 1.23
CA LEU A 32 8.00 -4.10 1.01
C LEU A 32 8.48 -2.71 0.61
N VAL A 33 8.09 -2.30 -0.59
CA VAL A 33 8.28 -0.96 -1.15
C VAL A 33 6.94 -0.39 -1.62
N GLY A 34 6.85 0.93 -1.72
CA GLY A 34 5.61 1.61 -2.07
C GLY A 34 5.74 3.12 -2.18
N PHE A 35 4.64 3.78 -2.53
CA PHE A 35 4.53 5.23 -2.65
C PHE A 35 3.06 5.69 -2.54
N PHE A 36 2.86 7.01 -2.46
CA PHE A 36 1.53 7.63 -2.45
C PHE A 36 1.14 8.12 -3.85
N ALA A 37 -0.13 7.93 -4.24
CA ALA A 37 -0.69 8.32 -5.53
C ALA A 37 -2.08 8.95 -5.40
N ASN A 38 -2.62 9.53 -6.48
CA ASN A 38 -3.99 10.06 -6.56
C ASN A 38 -4.94 9.11 -7.31
N GLY A 39 -4.62 7.81 -7.35
CA GLY A 39 -5.36 6.81 -8.09
C GLY A 39 -4.66 5.46 -8.04
N GLU A 40 -5.36 4.45 -7.52
CA GLU A 40 -4.82 3.12 -7.32
C GLU A 40 -5.50 2.13 -8.28
N ILE A 41 -4.72 1.45 -9.11
CA ILE A 41 -5.27 0.47 -10.07
C ILE A 41 -5.29 -0.92 -9.44
N ALA A 42 -6.46 -1.56 -9.42
CA ALA A 42 -6.60 -2.98 -9.11
C ALA A 42 -7.38 -3.68 -10.23
N ARG A 43 -6.71 -4.57 -10.96
CA ARG A 43 -7.20 -5.15 -12.23
C ARG A 43 -7.50 -4.06 -13.27
N HIS A 44 -8.75 -3.97 -13.74
CA HIS A 44 -9.22 -3.01 -14.74
C HIS A 44 -9.97 -1.82 -14.12
N HIS A 45 -9.90 -1.66 -12.79
CA HIS A 45 -10.55 -0.57 -12.07
C HIS A 45 -9.52 0.40 -11.52
N LEU A 46 -9.84 1.70 -11.64
CA LEU A 46 -9.16 2.77 -10.93
C LEU A 46 -9.96 3.10 -9.66
N TYR A 47 -9.31 2.96 -8.52
CA TYR A 47 -9.86 3.30 -7.21
C TYR A 47 -9.27 4.63 -6.72
N GLY A 48 -10.04 5.34 -5.92
CA GLY A 48 -9.58 6.49 -5.15
C GLY A 48 -9.86 6.26 -3.67
N TYR A 49 -9.05 6.87 -2.81
CA TYR A 49 -9.15 6.70 -1.37
C TYR A 49 -9.06 5.23 -0.94
N THR A 50 -8.13 4.49 -1.56
CA THR A 50 -7.83 3.09 -1.23
C THR A 50 -6.33 2.86 -1.08
N GLY A 51 -5.97 1.64 -0.70
CA GLY A 51 -4.60 1.12 -0.77
C GLY A 51 -4.60 -0.19 -1.53
N VAL A 52 -3.67 -0.34 -2.47
CA VAL A 52 -3.53 -1.55 -3.30
C VAL A 52 -2.16 -2.18 -3.02
N LEU A 53 -2.19 -3.45 -2.61
CA LEU A 53 -1.01 -4.28 -2.46
C LEU A 53 -0.87 -5.22 -3.66
N THR A 54 0.15 -5.00 -4.48
CA THR A 54 0.55 -5.95 -5.53
C THR A 54 1.63 -6.87 -4.97
N VAL A 55 1.33 -8.17 -4.89
CA VAL A 55 2.24 -9.21 -4.42
C VAL A 55 2.91 -9.87 -5.62
N PHE A 56 4.24 -9.93 -5.59
CA PHE A 56 5.03 -10.70 -6.54
C PHE A 56 5.51 -11.96 -5.85
N ILE A 57 5.18 -13.11 -6.42
CA ILE A 57 5.66 -14.41 -5.98
C ILE A 57 6.76 -14.88 -6.92
N GLY A 58 7.85 -15.42 -6.38
CA GLY A 58 8.85 -16.11 -7.18
C GLY A 58 8.37 -17.51 -7.55
N SER A 59 8.83 -18.03 -8.70
CA SER A 59 8.82 -19.46 -8.96
C SER A 59 10.02 -20.10 -8.25
N ALA A 60 9.78 -21.21 -7.54
CA ALA A 60 10.85 -22.08 -7.03
C ALA A 60 11.53 -22.84 -8.17
#